data_AF-R7SJJ9-F1
#
_entry.id   AF-R7SJJ9-F1
#
_cell.length_a   1.000
_cell.length_b   1.000
_cell.length_c   1.000
_cell.angle_alpha   90.00
_cell.angle_beta   90.00
_cell.angle_gamma   90.00
#
_symmetry.space_group_name_H-M   'P 1'
#
loop_
_entity.id
_entity.type
_entity.pdbx_description
1 polymer ?
#
loop_
_entity_poly.entity_id
_entity_poly.type
_entity_poly.pdbx_seq_one_letter_code
_entity_poly.pdbx_strand_id
1 'polypeptide(L)' 'QEDLCEAARLIFGYSPRAWQISAAVKLLEGRDVMLVVGTGAGKSMVFALMAIAITLSRGKGLVIVICPLKALQLDQ' A
#
# COMPACT_ATOMS: atom_id res chain seq x y z
N GLN A 1 -9.98 1.36 9.42
CA GLN A 1 -8.66 0.69 9.49
C GLN A 1 -8.82 -0.82 9.50
N GLU A 2 -9.75 -1.37 10.30
CA GLU A 2 -10.07 -2.81 10.29
C GLU A 2 -10.43 -3.33 8.89
N ASP A 3 -11.34 -2.68 8.18
CA ASP A 3 -11.73 -3.07 6.80
C ASP A 3 -10.54 -3.11 5.82
N LEU A 4 -9.57 -2.21 6.01
CA LEU A 4 -8.38 -2.13 5.16
C LEU A 4 -7.43 -3.32 5.42
N CYS A 5 -7.24 -3.66 6.69
CA CYS A 5 -6.46 -4.83 7.11
C CYS A 5 -7.12 -6.14 6.69
N GLU A 6 -8.44 -6.24 6.84
CA GLU A 6 -9.28 -7.36 6.42
C GLU A 6 -9.15 -7.59 4.92
N ALA A 7 -9.39 -6.55 4.11
CA ALA A 7 -9.29 -6.62 2.66
C ALA A 7 -7.88 -7.02 2.20
N ALA A 8 -6.84 -6.42 2.78
CA ALA A 8 -5.46 -6.80 2.47
C ALA A 8 -5.18 -8.27 2.83
N ARG A 9 -5.67 -8.76 3.97
CA ARG A 9 -5.52 -10.16 4.37
C ARG A 9 -6.24 -11.11 3.41
N LEU A 10 -7.44 -10.77 2.96
CA LEU A 10 -8.20 -11.57 2.00
C LEU A 10 -7.53 -11.63 0.62
N ILE A 11 -6.92 -10.53 0.17
CA ILE A 11 -6.24 -10.45 -1.14
C ILE A 11 -4.88 -11.15 -1.11
N PHE A 12 -4.08 -10.92 -0.06
CA PHE A 12 -2.68 -11.35 -0.02
C PHE A 12 -2.41 -12.57 0.87
N GLY A 13 -3.38 -13.02 1.67
CA GLY A 13 -3.22 -14.14 2.61
C GLY A 13 -2.48 -13.79 3.90
N TYR A 14 -2.08 -12.53 4.10
CA TYR A 14 -1.40 -12.07 5.31
C TYR A 14 -1.79 -10.64 5.67
N SER A 15 -1.76 -10.33 6.97
CA SER A 15 -2.10 -8.99 7.46
C SER A 15 -0.93 -8.01 7.28
N PRO A 16 -1.22 -6.75 6.93
CA PRO A 16 -0.20 -5.71 6.91
C PRO A 16 0.43 -5.48 8.29
N ARG A 17 1.69 -5.07 8.30
CA ARG A 17 2.42 -4.66 9.50
C ARG A 17 1.96 -3.27 9.96
N ALA A 18 2.05 -3.00 11.26
CA ALA A 18 1.61 -1.73 11.85
C ALA A 18 2.20 -0.48 11.17
N TRP A 19 3.49 -0.52 10.79
CA TRP A 19 4.13 0.61 10.10
C TRP A 19 3.62 0.81 8.66
N GLN A 20 3.17 -0.25 7.98
CA GLN A 20 2.57 -0.15 6.64
C GLN A 20 1.21 0.55 6.72
N ILE A 21 0.41 0.17 7.73
CA ILE A 21 -0.88 0.83 8.02
C ILE A 21 -0.66 2.29 8.40
N SER A 22 0.29 2.59 9.29
CA SER A 22 0.59 3.96 9.70
C SER A 22 1.01 4.84 8.51
N ALA A 23 1.81 4.30 7.59
CA ALA A 23 2.18 5.00 6.37
C ALA A 23 0.99 5.25 5.44
N ALA A 24 0.16 4.21 5.20
CA ALA A 24 -1.03 4.32 4.36
C ALA A 24 -2.04 5.32 4.93
N VAL A 25 -2.26 5.33 6.25
CA VAL A 25 -3.15 6.30 6.91
C VAL A 25 -2.66 7.72 6.69
N LYS A 26 -1.37 8.01 6.87
CA LYS A 26 -0.80 9.33 6.60
C LYS A 26 -1.02 9.78 5.15
N LEU A 27 -0.85 8.88 4.19
CA LEU A 27 -1.13 9.15 2.77
C LEU A 27 -2.61 9.44 2.53
N LEU A 28 -3.52 8.68 3.13
CA LEU A 28 -4.98 8.88 3.02
C LEU A 28 -5.45 10.19 3.65
N GLU A 29 -4.73 10.69 4.65
CA GLU A 29 -4.95 12.02 5.24
C GLU A 29 -4.39 13.17 4.37
N GLY A 30 -3.91 12.86 3.16
CA GLY A 30 -3.39 13.84 2.21
C GLY A 30 -1.98 14.34 2.53
N ARG A 31 -1.20 13.59 3.32
CA ARG A 31 0.19 13.95 3.65
C ARG A 31 1.19 13.23 2.75
N ASP A 32 2.31 13.91 2.49
CA ASP A 32 3.49 13.29 1.89
C ASP A 32 4.24 12.44 2.92
N VAL A 33 4.75 11.28 2.49
CA VAL A 33 5.43 10.31 3.38
C VAL A 33 6.73 9.83 2.75
N MET A 34 7.83 9.94 3.50
CA MET A 34 9.11 9.28 3.19
C MET A 34 9.28 8.04 4.07
N LEU A 35 9.40 6.86 3.47
CA LEU A 35 9.64 5.60 4.18
C LEU A 35 11.10 5.17 4.06
N VAL A 36 11.77 5.03 5.20
CA VAL A 36 13.13 4.49 5.29
C VAL A 36 13.08 3.10 5.92
N VAL A 37 13.09 2.08 5.08
CA VAL A 37 12.96 0.68 5.50
C VAL A 37 13.82 -0.23 4.62
N GLY A 38 14.31 -1.34 5.18
CA GLY A 38 15.20 -2.28 4.48
C GLY A 38 14.58 -2.94 3.25
N THR A 39 15.40 -3.38 2.31
CA THR A 39 14.98 -4.19 1.14
C THR A 39 14.28 -5.47 1.60
N GLY A 40 13.27 -5.93 0.86
CA GLY A 40 12.47 -7.11 1.25
C GLY A 40 11.53 -6.90 2.45
N ALA A 41 11.53 -5.74 3.11
CA ALA A 41 10.67 -5.49 4.27
C ALA A 41 9.16 -5.44 3.95
N GLY A 42 8.78 -5.47 2.66
CA GLY A 42 7.39 -5.42 2.21
C GLY A 42 6.84 -4.00 2.02
N LYS A 43 7.66 -3.04 1.58
CA LYS A 43 7.21 -1.65 1.36
C LYS A 43 6.06 -1.55 0.35
N SER A 44 6.05 -2.43 -0.65
CA SER A 44 5.04 -2.45 -1.73
C SER A 44 3.61 -2.62 -1.22
N MET A 45 3.43 -3.25 -0.04
CA MET A 45 2.13 -3.35 0.62
C MET A 45 1.49 -1.96 0.84
N VAL A 46 2.27 -0.90 1.07
CA VAL A 46 1.72 0.46 1.24
C VAL A 46 1.00 0.93 -0.03
N PHE A 47 1.52 0.63 -1.22
CA PHE A 47 0.86 0.98 -2.49
C PHE A 47 -0.44 0.18 -2.68
N ALA A 48 -0.40 -1.11 -2.35
CA ALA A 48 -1.58 -1.97 -2.40
C ALA A 48 -2.69 -1.50 -1.45
N LEU A 49 -2.33 -1.09 -0.23
CA LEU A 49 -3.27 -0.53 0.74
C LEU A 49 -3.94 0.75 0.21
N MET A 50 -3.21 1.60 -0.51
CA MET A 50 -3.81 2.79 -1.15
C MET A 50 -4.84 2.39 -2.21
N ALA A 51 -4.53 1.41 -3.06
CA ALA A 51 -5.47 0.93 -4.09
C ALA A 51 -6.73 0.33 -3.46
N ILE A 52 -6.56 -0.51 -2.43
CA ILE A 52 -7.68 -1.10 -1.68
C ILE A 52 -8.53 0.01 -1.04
N ALA A 53 -7.93 1.02 -0.43
CA ALA A 53 -8.65 2.12 0.21
C ALA A 53 -9.50 2.92 -0.79
N ILE A 54 -8.99 3.16 -2.01
CA ILE A 54 -9.76 3.79 -3.09
C ILE A 54 -10.98 2.95 -3.44
N THR A 55 -10.80 1.64 -3.62
CA THR A 55 -11.89 0.70 -3.94
C THR A 55 -12.94 0.64 -2.83
N LEU A 56 -12.52 0.51 -1.56
CA LEU A 56 -13.43 0.45 -0.41
C LEU A 56 -14.24 1.75 -0.25
N SER A 57 -13.64 2.89 -0.59
CA SER A 57 -14.32 4.19 -0.56
C SER A 57 -15.30 4.40 -1.73
N ARG A 58 -15.48 3.39 -2.59
CA ARG A 58 -16.24 3.48 -3.86
C ARG A 58 -15.79 4.65 -4.75
N GLY A 59 -14.55 5.07 -4.59
CA GLY A 59 -13.95 6.16 -5.35
C GLY A 59 -13.49 5.69 -6.72
N LYS A 60 -13.27 6.65 -7.62
CA LYS A 60 -12.48 6.45 -8.84
C LYS A 60 -11.10 7.04 -8.58
N GLY A 61 -10.07 6.20 -8.60
CA GLY A 61 -8.70 6.63 -8.35
C GLY A 61 -7.71 5.60 -8.89
N LEU A 62 -6.49 6.06 -9.15
CA LEU A 62 -5.40 5.25 -9.65
C LEU A 62 -4.16 5.52 -8.79
N VAL A 63 -3.52 4.45 -8.32
CA VAL A 63 -2.20 4.54 -7.70
C VAL A 63 -1.15 4.40 -8.79
N ILE A 64 -0.34 5.44 -8.99
CA ILE A 64 0.78 5.42 -9.95
C ILE A 64 2.06 5.07 -9.18
N VAL A 65 2.64 3.90 -9.48
CA VAL A 65 3.93 3.48 -8.93
C VAL A 65 5.01 3.69 -9.98
N ILE A 66 5.94 4.61 -9.70
CA ILE A 66 7.06 4.89 -10.61
C ILE A 66 8.25 4.02 -10.19
N CYS A 67 8.64 3.10 -11.07
CA CYS A 67 9.78 2.21 -10.86
C CYS A 67 10.85 2.46 -11.94
N PRO A 68 12.14 2.61 -11.57
CA PRO A 68 13.19 2.86 -12.55
C PRO A 68 13.57 1.63 -13.38
N LEU A 69 13.28 0.42 -12.90
CA LEU A 69 13.69 -0.83 -13.54
C LEU A 69 12.48 -1.67 -13.95
N LYS A 70 12.40 -2.03 -15.23
CA LYS A 70 11.34 -2.91 -15.75
C LYS A 70 11.29 -4.26 -15.05
N ALA A 71 12.46 -4.83 -14.72
CA ALA A 71 12.53 -6.10 -13.97
C ALA A 71 11.81 -5.97 -12.62
N LEU A 72 12.12 -4.92 -11.85
CA LEU A 72 11.45 -4.68 -10.57
C LEU A 72 9.95 -4.42 -10.72
N GLN A 73 9.52 -3.81 -11.83
CA GLN A 73 8.10 -3.60 -12.12
C GLN A 73 7.38 -4.94 -12.41
N LEU A 74 8.01 -5.86 -13.14
CA LEU A 74 7.44 -7.18 -13.41
C LEU A 74 7.36 -8.07 -12.16
N ASP A 75 8.21 -7.81 -11.18
CA ASP A 75 8.21 -8.51 -9.88
C ASP A 75 7.15 -8.00 -8.89
N GLN A 76 6.44 -6.90 -9.20
CA GLN A 76 5.36 -6.36 -8.34
C GLN A 76 4.00 -6.95 -8.72
#